data_AF-S6AN92-F1
#
_entry.id   AF-S6AN92-F1
#
_cell.length_a   1.000
_cell.length_b   1.000
_cell.length_c   1.000
_cell.angle_alpha   90.00
_cell.angle_beta   90.00
_cell.angle_gamma   90.00
#
_symmetry.space_group_name_H-M   'P 1'
#
loop_
_entity.id
_entity.type
_entity.pdbx_description
1 polymer ?
#
loop_
_entity_poly.entity_id
_entity_poly.type
_entity_poly.pdbx_seq_one_letter_code
_entity_poly.pdbx_strand_id
1 'polypeptide(L)'
;MYRIFALTLLVLAGSLPAQAAPDGARLYARNCAACHGENGGGGLGVPLSLPSFQATVSNDYLHKTIRLGRPGRVMPTSALPDADIDAIVRHIRSWNKAPAPQFSATPVKGNAGRGRVLYAERCVACHGADGEGGKGTGVTFSRPRDLPIMAPALNNPGFLAAASDSMIKKTLMNGREGTPMVSFLKQGLKEKDIDDIVSFIRSFEKSPRSMHAGVLETEQAVLTMDSPYDLKTTIENVKQAASSNNFIFIREQPLNHGLTPTGQEDPHQHIIYFCNFSMLNAALATDPRVGLFLPCRITVVEQNGKVKMMTVNPKRLSKIFNNAELNTLCDEMTKHYLAIMEEAAI
;
A
#
# COMPACT_ATOMS: atom_id res chain seq x y z
N MET A 1 -75.40 -15.06 -36.43
CA MET A 1 -74.12 -14.57 -37.01
C MET A 1 -73.42 -13.72 -35.96
N TYR A 2 -72.45 -14.30 -35.25
CA TYR A 2 -71.66 -13.65 -34.20
C TYR A 2 -70.65 -12.66 -34.81
N ARG A 3 -70.67 -11.39 -34.38
CA ARG A 3 -69.66 -10.40 -34.74
C ARG A 3 -68.52 -10.45 -33.71
N ILE A 4 -67.33 -10.86 -34.16
CA ILE A 4 -66.11 -10.92 -33.35
C ILE A 4 -65.50 -9.51 -33.30
N PHE A 5 -65.41 -8.95 -32.09
CA PHE A 5 -64.62 -7.75 -31.79
C PHE A 5 -63.13 -8.16 -31.68
N ALA A 6 -62.29 -7.65 -32.58
CA ALA A 6 -60.84 -7.79 -32.45
C ALA A 6 -60.31 -6.65 -31.56
N LEU A 7 -59.90 -6.99 -30.35
CA LEU A 7 -59.24 -6.08 -29.40
C LEU A 7 -57.74 -6.10 -29.68
N THR A 8 -57.21 -5.04 -30.30
CA THR A 8 -55.78 -4.87 -30.55
C THR A 8 -55.08 -4.51 -29.24
N LEU A 9 -54.33 -5.46 -28.67
CA LEU A 9 -53.50 -5.25 -27.49
C LEU A 9 -52.23 -4.49 -27.90
N LEU A 10 -52.16 -3.18 -27.58
CA LEU A 10 -50.97 -2.37 -27.77
C LEU A 10 -49.96 -2.70 -26.65
N VAL A 11 -48.94 -3.51 -26.95
CA VAL A 11 -47.86 -3.81 -26.02
C VAL A 11 -46.95 -2.58 -25.93
N LEU A 12 -47.07 -1.81 -24.84
CA LEU A 12 -46.06 -0.81 -24.45
C LEU A 12 -44.80 -1.55 -24.02
N ALA A 13 -43.81 -1.62 -24.90
CA ALA A 13 -42.45 -1.99 -24.53
C ALA A 13 -41.85 -0.88 -23.67
N GLY A 14 -41.89 -1.05 -22.34
CA GLY A 14 -41.18 -0.20 -21.40
C GLY A 14 -39.69 -0.29 -21.65
N SER A 15 -39.11 0.76 -22.23
CA SER A 15 -37.66 0.95 -22.31
C SER A 15 -37.10 1.09 -20.89
N LEU A 16 -36.43 0.05 -20.40
CA LEU A 16 -35.60 0.12 -19.20
C LEU A 16 -34.57 1.27 -19.37
N PRO A 17 -34.36 2.13 -18.37
CA PRO A 17 -33.34 3.16 -18.45
C PRO A 17 -31.98 2.48 -18.65
N ALA A 18 -31.33 2.76 -19.78
CA ALA A 18 -29.96 2.36 -20.02
C ALA A 18 -29.09 2.99 -18.93
N GLN A 19 -28.59 2.17 -18.01
CA GLN A 19 -27.66 2.62 -16.98
C GLN A 19 -26.44 3.22 -17.68
N ALA A 20 -26.21 4.52 -17.48
CA ALA A 20 -25.12 5.23 -18.13
C ALA A 20 -23.78 4.50 -17.84
N ALA A 21 -22.98 4.30 -18.90
CA ALA A 21 -21.71 3.62 -18.78
C ALA A 21 -20.81 4.34 -17.74
N PRO A 22 -20.01 3.61 -16.94
CA PRO A 22 -19.17 4.24 -15.93
C PRO A 22 -18.17 5.23 -16.55
N ASP A 23 -18.06 6.41 -15.93
CA ASP A 23 -17.11 7.46 -16.32
C ASP A 23 -15.71 7.14 -15.78
N GLY A 24 -14.88 6.58 -16.65
CA GLY A 24 -13.50 6.18 -16.33
C GLY A 24 -12.59 7.34 -15.94
N ALA A 25 -12.79 8.54 -16.51
CA ALA A 25 -11.97 9.71 -16.20
C ALA A 25 -12.25 10.21 -14.79
N ARG A 26 -13.53 10.33 -14.42
CA ARG A 26 -13.95 10.70 -13.07
C ARG A 26 -13.52 9.66 -12.04
N LEU A 27 -13.65 8.37 -12.36
CA LEU A 27 -13.19 7.30 -11.49
C LEU A 27 -11.65 7.34 -11.31
N TYR A 28 -10.89 7.59 -12.37
CA TYR A 28 -9.45 7.74 -12.28
C TYR A 28 -9.04 8.94 -11.42
N ALA A 29 -9.67 10.10 -11.63
CA ALA A 29 -9.40 11.32 -10.86
C ALA A 29 -9.62 11.10 -9.36
N ARG A 30 -10.71 10.41 -8.99
CA ARG A 30 -11.05 10.15 -7.58
C ARG A 30 -10.15 9.11 -6.91
N ASN A 31 -9.74 8.06 -7.63
CA ASN A 31 -9.12 6.88 -7.01
C ASN A 31 -7.62 6.71 -7.33
N CYS A 32 -7.09 7.36 -8.36
CA CYS A 32 -5.77 7.05 -8.91
C CYS A 32 -4.85 8.27 -9.06
N ALA A 33 -5.42 9.43 -9.44
CA ALA A 33 -4.64 10.62 -9.79
C ALA A 33 -3.76 11.16 -8.64
N ALA A 34 -4.17 10.96 -7.38
CA ALA A 34 -3.38 11.37 -6.22
C ALA A 34 -1.97 10.72 -6.19
N CYS A 35 -1.84 9.50 -6.72
CA CYS A 35 -0.56 8.80 -6.80
C CYS A 35 0.05 8.83 -8.20
N HIS A 36 -0.76 8.61 -9.23
CA HIS A 36 -0.30 8.44 -10.61
C HIS A 36 -0.32 9.74 -11.45
N GLY A 37 -0.72 10.86 -10.85
CA GLY A 37 -0.86 12.16 -11.50
C GLY A 37 -2.14 12.27 -12.32
N GLU A 38 -2.65 13.49 -12.51
CA GLU A 38 -3.91 13.73 -13.25
C GLU A 38 -3.85 13.22 -14.70
N ASN A 39 -2.68 13.32 -15.32
CA ASN A 39 -2.42 12.89 -16.69
C ASN A 39 -1.62 11.57 -16.76
N GLY A 40 -1.61 10.78 -15.68
CA GLY A 40 -0.87 9.52 -15.63
C GLY A 40 0.66 9.67 -15.64
N GLY A 41 1.18 10.89 -15.46
CA GLY A 41 2.61 11.19 -15.52
C GLY A 41 3.44 10.64 -14.35
N GLY A 42 2.80 9.99 -13.37
CA GLY A 42 3.46 9.39 -12.22
C GLY A 42 3.67 10.37 -11.06
N GLY A 43 4.74 10.14 -10.31
CA GLY A 43 5.09 10.86 -9.08
C GLY A 43 5.29 9.86 -7.95
N LEU A 44 4.24 9.62 -7.17
CA LEU A 44 4.24 8.57 -6.14
C LEU A 44 4.05 7.17 -6.75
N GLY A 45 3.14 7.07 -7.72
CA GLY A 45 2.90 5.88 -8.51
C GLY A 45 3.70 5.89 -9.81
N VAL A 46 3.78 4.73 -10.47
CA VAL A 46 4.43 4.61 -11.78
C VAL A 46 3.72 5.47 -12.83
N PRO A 47 4.45 6.03 -13.81
CA PRO A 47 3.87 6.86 -14.86
C PRO A 47 3.12 6.00 -15.90
N LEU A 48 1.81 5.93 -15.73
CA LEU A 48 0.89 5.12 -16.54
C LEU A 48 0.74 5.64 -17.97
N SER A 49 0.99 6.93 -18.23
CA SER A 49 0.93 7.52 -19.57
C SER A 49 2.21 7.32 -20.38
N LEU A 50 3.28 6.74 -19.81
CA LEU A 50 4.50 6.44 -20.57
C LEU A 50 4.18 5.52 -21.76
N PRO A 51 4.58 5.90 -23.00
CA PRO A 51 4.37 5.06 -24.17
C PRO A 51 5.01 3.66 -24.03
N SER A 52 6.21 3.59 -23.45
CA SER A 52 6.94 2.34 -23.22
C SER A 52 6.24 1.40 -22.21
N PHE A 53 5.58 1.97 -21.19
CA PHE A 53 4.73 1.22 -20.27
C PHE A 53 3.50 0.70 -21.00
N GLN A 54 2.76 1.58 -21.68
CA GLN A 54 1.54 1.22 -22.42
C GLN A 54 1.78 0.12 -23.45
N ALA A 55 2.93 0.14 -24.14
CA ALA A 55 3.34 -0.84 -25.13
C ALA A 55 3.70 -2.23 -24.56
N THR A 56 3.90 -2.35 -23.24
CA THR A 56 4.35 -3.59 -22.60
C THR A 56 3.34 -4.18 -21.61
N VAL A 57 2.17 -3.55 -21.41
CA VAL A 57 1.14 -4.02 -20.47
C VAL A 57 -0.17 -4.32 -21.21
N SER A 58 -0.85 -5.43 -20.90
CA SER A 58 -2.18 -5.75 -21.46
C SER A 58 -3.32 -5.12 -20.65
N ASN A 59 -4.53 -5.10 -21.21
CA ASN A 59 -5.72 -4.66 -20.45
C ASN A 59 -6.01 -5.59 -19.27
N ASP A 60 -5.82 -6.90 -19.44
CA ASP A 60 -5.95 -7.89 -18.37
C ASP A 60 -4.96 -7.62 -17.22
N TYR A 61 -3.71 -7.29 -17.54
CA TYR A 61 -2.72 -6.90 -16.52
C TYR A 61 -3.16 -5.66 -15.75
N LEU A 62 -3.66 -4.62 -16.43
CA LEU A 62 -4.13 -3.39 -15.78
C LEU A 62 -5.34 -3.69 -14.88
N HIS A 63 -6.33 -4.43 -15.39
CA HIS A 63 -7.52 -4.82 -14.64
C HIS A 63 -7.15 -5.60 -13.37
N LYS A 64 -6.36 -6.67 -13.51
CA LYS A 64 -5.88 -7.47 -12.37
C LYS A 64 -5.03 -6.65 -11.40
N THR A 65 -4.19 -5.74 -11.91
CA THR A 65 -3.38 -4.86 -11.06
C THR A 65 -4.24 -3.91 -10.23
N ILE A 66 -5.32 -3.36 -10.80
CA ILE A 66 -6.26 -2.50 -10.06
C ILE A 66 -7.02 -3.33 -9.01
N ARG A 67 -7.49 -4.53 -9.39
CA ARG A 67 -8.23 -5.43 -8.50
C ARG A 67 -7.38 -5.90 -7.30
N LEU A 68 -6.20 -6.45 -7.59
CA LEU A 68 -5.33 -7.12 -6.63
C LEU A 68 -4.36 -6.16 -5.91
N GLY A 69 -4.18 -4.95 -6.45
CA GLY A 69 -3.19 -4.00 -5.94
C GLY A 69 -1.77 -4.58 -5.96
N ARG A 70 -0.96 -4.09 -5.01
CA ARG A 70 0.36 -4.62 -4.68
C ARG A 70 0.43 -4.82 -3.16
N PRO A 71 0.01 -5.98 -2.63
CA PRO A 71 0.05 -6.25 -1.19
C PRO A 71 1.43 -5.97 -0.60
N GLY A 72 1.50 -5.30 0.56
CA GLY A 72 2.77 -4.86 1.13
C GLY A 72 3.32 -3.54 0.55
N ARG A 73 2.64 -2.90 -0.41
CA ARG A 73 3.05 -1.64 -1.07
C ARG A 73 1.91 -0.63 -1.10
N VAL A 74 2.21 0.59 -1.54
CA VAL A 74 1.24 1.71 -1.53
C VAL A 74 0.03 1.52 -2.44
N MET A 75 0.15 0.73 -3.52
CA MET A 75 -0.97 0.51 -4.45
C MET A 75 -2.01 -0.44 -3.81
N PRO A 76 -3.19 0.08 -3.43
CA PRO A 76 -4.18 -0.70 -2.70
C PRO A 76 -4.91 -1.70 -3.61
N THR A 77 -5.57 -2.68 -3.00
CA THR A 77 -6.62 -3.47 -3.67
C THR A 77 -7.84 -2.59 -3.95
N SER A 78 -8.63 -2.96 -4.96
CA SER A 78 -9.85 -2.24 -5.30
C SER A 78 -11.08 -3.13 -5.14
N ALA A 79 -12.09 -2.60 -4.43
CA ALA A 79 -13.41 -3.19 -4.31
C ALA A 79 -14.41 -2.65 -5.36
N LEU A 80 -13.94 -1.84 -6.32
CA LEU A 80 -14.81 -1.31 -7.39
C LEU A 80 -15.42 -2.45 -8.23
N PRO A 81 -16.64 -2.29 -8.78
CA PRO A 81 -17.19 -3.24 -9.76
C PRO A 81 -16.27 -3.40 -10.99
N ASP A 82 -16.27 -4.57 -11.63
CA ASP A 82 -15.42 -4.80 -12.83
C ASP A 82 -15.69 -3.78 -13.93
N ALA A 83 -16.94 -3.39 -14.15
CA ALA A 83 -17.31 -2.36 -15.12
C ALA A 83 -16.65 -0.99 -14.85
N ASP A 84 -16.45 -0.64 -13.58
CA ASP A 84 -15.76 0.59 -13.17
C ASP A 84 -14.25 0.46 -13.39
N ILE A 85 -13.67 -0.70 -13.08
CA ILE A 85 -12.25 -0.96 -13.36
C ILE A 85 -11.99 -0.91 -14.87
N ASP A 86 -12.84 -1.54 -15.68
CA ASP A 86 -12.75 -1.49 -17.14
C ASP A 86 -12.86 -0.07 -17.68
N ALA A 87 -13.69 0.78 -17.07
CA ALA A 87 -13.78 2.19 -17.43
C ALA A 87 -12.48 2.93 -17.11
N ILE A 88 -11.88 2.69 -15.94
CA ILE A 88 -10.55 3.22 -15.58
C ILE A 88 -9.49 2.74 -16.58
N VAL A 89 -9.50 1.45 -16.95
CA VAL A 89 -8.55 0.88 -17.93
C VAL A 89 -8.71 1.59 -19.28
N ARG A 90 -9.94 1.80 -19.77
CA ARG A 90 -10.19 2.58 -21.01
C ARG A 90 -9.65 4.00 -20.90
N HIS A 91 -9.82 4.66 -19.76
CA HIS A 91 -9.25 5.99 -19.54
C HIS A 91 -7.71 5.98 -19.57
N ILE A 92 -7.07 5.02 -18.87
CA ILE A 92 -5.60 4.86 -18.91
C ILE A 92 -5.11 4.63 -20.34
N ARG A 93 -5.85 3.89 -21.18
CA ARG A 93 -5.51 3.69 -22.59
C ARG A 93 -5.71 4.93 -23.45
N SER A 94 -6.54 5.88 -23.05
CA SER A 94 -6.83 7.06 -23.87
C SER A 94 -5.61 7.96 -24.11
N TRP A 95 -4.59 7.90 -23.24
CA TRP A 95 -3.35 8.66 -23.41
C TRP A 95 -2.45 8.15 -24.54
N ASN A 96 -2.63 6.89 -24.98
CA ASN A 96 -1.86 6.33 -26.08
C ASN A 96 -2.79 5.53 -27.02
N LYS A 97 -2.92 6.01 -28.26
CA LYS A 97 -3.82 5.43 -29.26
C LYS A 97 -3.35 4.09 -29.84
N ALA A 98 -2.16 3.61 -29.49
CA ALA A 98 -1.68 2.31 -29.92
C ALA A 98 -2.60 1.19 -29.37
N PRO A 99 -2.87 0.13 -30.17
CA PRO A 99 -3.62 -1.02 -29.69
C PRO A 99 -2.97 -1.63 -28.44
N ALA A 100 -3.78 -2.05 -27.48
CA ALA A 100 -3.28 -2.73 -26.30
C ALA A 100 -2.58 -4.04 -26.71
N PRO A 101 -1.36 -4.32 -26.21
CA PRO A 101 -0.67 -5.55 -26.54
C PRO A 101 -1.43 -6.76 -25.99
N GLN A 102 -1.39 -7.85 -26.75
CA GLN A 102 -1.90 -9.15 -26.36
C GLN A 102 -0.72 -10.06 -26.02
N PHE A 103 -0.86 -10.80 -24.92
CA PHE A 103 0.18 -11.71 -24.44
C PHE A 103 -0.41 -13.10 -24.27
N SER A 104 0.37 -14.12 -24.64
CA SER A 104 -0.02 -15.50 -24.42
C SER A 104 -0.08 -15.81 -22.92
N ALA A 105 -1.05 -16.64 -22.53
CA ALA A 105 -1.12 -17.25 -21.20
C ALA A 105 -0.19 -18.47 -21.07
N THR A 106 0.43 -18.93 -22.16
CA THR A 106 1.36 -20.05 -22.13
C THR A 106 2.60 -19.68 -21.31
N PRO A 107 2.96 -20.50 -20.30
CA PRO A 107 4.18 -20.28 -19.53
C PRO A 107 5.44 -20.33 -20.40
N VAL A 108 6.40 -19.46 -20.10
CA VAL A 108 7.71 -19.48 -20.75
C VAL A 108 8.53 -20.64 -20.19
N LYS A 109 9.21 -21.38 -21.08
CA LYS A 109 10.07 -22.52 -20.69
C LYS A 109 11.53 -22.08 -20.66
N GLY A 110 12.09 -21.96 -19.47
CA GLY A 110 13.50 -21.69 -19.24
C GLY A 110 14.05 -22.44 -18.02
N ASN A 111 15.35 -22.30 -17.79
CA ASN A 111 16.06 -22.86 -16.65
C ASN A 111 16.15 -21.83 -15.52
N ALA A 112 15.36 -22.02 -14.47
CA ALA A 112 15.33 -21.11 -13.31
C ALA A 112 16.67 -21.02 -12.55
N GLY A 113 17.48 -22.09 -12.54
CA GLY A 113 18.81 -22.07 -11.92
C GLY A 113 19.77 -21.13 -12.66
N ARG A 114 19.79 -21.20 -14.00
CA ARG A 114 20.53 -20.26 -14.84
C ARG A 114 19.96 -18.85 -14.75
N GLY A 115 18.63 -18.73 -14.72
CA GLY A 115 17.93 -17.47 -14.52
C GLY A 115 18.31 -16.77 -13.22
N ARG A 116 18.50 -17.51 -12.13
CA ARG A 116 18.95 -16.97 -10.83
C ARG A 116 20.32 -16.30 -10.93
N VAL A 117 21.26 -16.93 -11.64
CA VAL A 117 22.63 -16.37 -11.83
C VAL A 117 22.55 -15.07 -12.63
N LEU A 118 21.83 -15.08 -13.76
CA LEU A 118 21.64 -13.90 -14.60
C LEU A 118 20.91 -12.77 -13.85
N TYR A 119 19.92 -13.12 -13.04
CA TYR A 119 19.20 -12.18 -12.19
C TYR A 119 20.11 -11.53 -11.15
N ALA A 120 20.98 -12.33 -10.51
CA ALA A 120 21.97 -11.84 -9.55
C ALA A 120 22.90 -10.78 -10.17
N GLU A 121 23.36 -11.02 -11.40
CA GLU A 121 24.27 -10.13 -12.12
C GLU A 121 23.60 -8.84 -12.61
N ARG A 122 22.32 -8.89 -13.00
CA ARG A 122 21.69 -7.83 -13.81
C ARG A 122 20.50 -7.14 -13.17
N CYS A 123 19.84 -7.77 -12.20
CA CYS A 123 18.56 -7.33 -11.66
C CYS A 123 18.64 -6.90 -10.19
N VAL A 124 19.48 -7.56 -9.39
CA VAL A 124 19.53 -7.39 -7.92
C VAL A 124 19.84 -5.96 -7.49
N ALA A 125 20.69 -5.25 -8.23
CA ALA A 125 21.05 -3.87 -7.90
C ALA A 125 19.84 -2.93 -7.77
N CYS A 126 18.75 -3.24 -8.48
CA CYS A 126 17.50 -2.47 -8.42
C CYS A 126 16.36 -3.24 -7.76
N HIS A 127 16.17 -4.51 -8.13
CA HIS A 127 15.02 -5.32 -7.72
C HIS A 127 15.27 -6.16 -6.46
N GLY A 128 16.45 -6.09 -5.85
CA GLY A 128 16.78 -6.87 -4.67
C GLY A 128 17.06 -8.34 -4.96
N ALA A 129 17.70 -9.03 -4.02
CA ALA A 129 18.18 -10.40 -4.18
C ALA A 129 17.03 -11.41 -4.32
N ASP A 130 15.94 -11.13 -3.61
CA ASP A 130 14.74 -11.97 -3.53
C ASP A 130 13.57 -11.34 -4.32
N GLY A 131 13.82 -10.33 -5.16
CA GLY A 131 12.79 -9.64 -5.93
C GLY A 131 11.95 -8.66 -5.13
N GLU A 132 12.43 -8.20 -3.97
CA GLU A 132 11.74 -7.29 -3.07
C GLU A 132 11.63 -5.84 -3.59
N GLY A 133 12.34 -5.46 -4.66
CA GLY A 133 12.30 -4.08 -5.16
C GLY A 133 13.01 -3.07 -4.24
N GLY A 134 12.77 -1.78 -4.47
CA GLY A 134 13.28 -0.74 -3.58
C GLY A 134 12.71 -0.86 -2.15
N LYS A 135 13.49 -0.48 -1.13
CA LYS A 135 13.01 -0.43 0.27
C LYS A 135 11.85 0.57 0.43
N GLY A 136 10.91 0.27 1.32
CA GLY A 136 9.76 1.11 1.65
C GLY A 136 8.58 0.96 0.69
N THR A 137 7.59 1.82 0.86
CA THR A 137 6.32 1.77 0.09
C THR A 137 6.42 2.09 -1.41
N GLY A 138 7.58 2.55 -1.88
CA GLY A 138 7.71 3.17 -3.20
C GLY A 138 7.39 4.66 -3.20
N VAL A 139 7.20 5.28 -2.02
CA VAL A 139 7.05 6.73 -1.87
C VAL A 139 7.99 7.28 -0.80
N THR A 140 8.60 8.42 -1.07
CA THR A 140 9.28 9.23 -0.06
C THR A 140 8.77 10.66 -0.23
N PHE A 141 7.99 11.21 0.70
CA PHE A 141 7.50 12.59 0.62
C PHE A 141 8.64 13.63 0.55
N SER A 142 9.84 13.23 0.99
CA SER A 142 11.05 14.05 1.00
C SER A 142 11.88 13.96 -0.29
N ARG A 143 11.49 13.15 -1.28
CA ARG A 143 12.19 13.12 -2.58
C ARG A 143 11.47 13.98 -3.62
N PRO A 144 12.24 14.77 -4.39
CA PRO A 144 11.74 15.41 -5.60
C PRO A 144 11.04 14.39 -6.52
N ARG A 145 9.87 14.76 -7.06
CA ARG A 145 9.01 13.87 -7.87
C ARG A 145 9.61 13.49 -9.23
N ASP A 146 10.72 14.14 -9.60
CA ASP A 146 11.56 13.92 -10.77
C ASP A 146 12.69 12.91 -10.53
N LEU A 147 12.84 12.36 -9.30
CA LEU A 147 13.80 11.30 -9.03
C LEU A 147 13.37 9.94 -9.64
N PRO A 148 14.33 9.02 -9.90
CA PRO A 148 14.06 7.78 -10.61
C PRO A 148 13.01 6.91 -9.91
N ILE A 149 12.09 6.36 -10.71
CA ILE A 149 11.05 5.43 -10.29
C ILE A 149 11.68 4.27 -9.51
N MET A 150 11.19 4.01 -8.29
CA MET A 150 11.64 2.86 -7.51
C MET A 150 11.32 1.55 -8.23
N ALA A 151 12.29 0.64 -8.24
CA ALA A 151 12.12 -0.67 -8.87
C ALA A 151 10.99 -1.45 -8.17
N PRO A 152 10.01 -1.97 -8.93
CA PRO A 152 8.91 -2.72 -8.35
C PRO A 152 9.38 -4.04 -7.74
N ALA A 153 8.69 -4.47 -6.68
CA ALA A 153 8.84 -5.81 -6.11
C ALA A 153 8.31 -6.87 -7.10
N LEU A 154 9.23 -7.66 -7.65
CA LEU A 154 8.96 -8.75 -8.59
C LEU A 154 8.45 -10.01 -7.89
N ASN A 155 8.72 -10.16 -6.60
CA ASN A 155 8.15 -11.23 -5.77
C ASN A 155 6.75 -10.89 -5.22
N ASN A 156 6.18 -9.73 -5.58
CA ASN A 156 4.89 -9.30 -5.09
C ASN A 156 3.77 -10.21 -5.63
N PRO A 157 2.90 -10.78 -4.77
CA PRO A 157 1.88 -11.74 -5.21
C PRO A 157 0.85 -11.11 -6.16
N GLY A 158 0.49 -9.83 -5.96
CA GLY A 158 -0.38 -9.10 -6.86
C GLY A 158 0.25 -8.87 -8.24
N PHE A 159 1.57 -8.67 -8.30
CA PHE A 159 2.31 -8.57 -9.57
C PHE A 159 2.37 -9.92 -10.28
N LEU A 160 2.80 -10.96 -9.58
CA LEU A 160 2.95 -12.31 -10.14
C LEU A 160 1.62 -12.85 -10.68
N ALA A 161 0.51 -12.62 -9.96
CA ALA A 161 -0.83 -12.99 -10.41
C ALA A 161 -1.36 -12.18 -11.61
N ALA A 162 -0.92 -10.93 -11.78
CA ALA A 162 -1.39 -10.03 -12.84
C ALA A 162 -0.54 -10.14 -14.12
N ALA A 163 0.78 -10.30 -13.99
CA ALA A 163 1.70 -10.34 -15.12
C ALA A 163 1.70 -11.72 -15.76
N SER A 164 1.67 -11.80 -17.09
CA SER A 164 1.93 -13.05 -17.83
C SER A 164 3.42 -13.20 -18.15
N ASP A 165 3.88 -14.42 -18.39
CA ASP A 165 5.30 -14.69 -18.69
C ASP A 165 5.75 -13.97 -19.95
N SER A 166 4.90 -14.00 -20.98
CA SER A 166 5.12 -13.31 -22.25
C SER A 166 5.23 -11.79 -22.05
N MET A 167 4.48 -11.23 -21.12
CA MET A 167 4.57 -9.82 -20.75
C MET A 167 5.89 -9.47 -20.04
N ILE A 168 6.31 -10.30 -19.07
CA ILE A 168 7.60 -10.13 -18.38
C ILE A 168 8.75 -10.25 -19.38
N LYS A 169 8.72 -11.29 -20.23
CA LYS A 169 9.67 -11.48 -21.33
C LYS A 169 9.76 -10.24 -22.22
N LYS A 170 8.61 -9.72 -22.69
CA LYS A 170 8.56 -8.54 -23.55
C LYS A 170 9.14 -7.30 -22.86
N THR A 171 8.86 -7.12 -21.57
CA THR A 171 9.43 -6.04 -20.77
C THR A 171 10.95 -6.15 -20.66
N LEU A 172 11.50 -7.35 -20.42
CA LEU A 172 12.95 -7.57 -20.38
C LEU A 172 13.60 -7.34 -21.76
N MET A 173 12.95 -7.77 -22.84
CA MET A 173 13.44 -7.58 -24.20
C MET A 173 13.52 -6.11 -24.60
N ASN A 174 12.49 -5.34 -24.26
CA ASN A 174 12.35 -3.96 -24.74
C ASN A 174 12.81 -2.91 -23.73
N GLY A 175 12.88 -3.25 -22.45
CA GLY A 175 12.99 -2.28 -21.37
C GLY A 175 11.74 -1.41 -21.25
N ARG A 176 11.87 -0.33 -20.48
CA ARG A 176 10.89 0.75 -20.33
C ARG A 176 11.61 2.08 -20.48
N GLU A 177 11.61 2.59 -21.71
CA GLU A 177 12.14 3.92 -22.01
C GLU A 177 11.49 4.99 -21.13
N GLY A 178 12.28 5.97 -20.66
CA GLY A 178 11.87 6.90 -19.60
C GLY A 178 12.04 6.36 -18.18
N THR A 179 12.64 5.19 -18.01
CA THR A 179 12.99 4.62 -16.69
C THR A 179 14.39 3.99 -16.74
N PRO A 180 15.02 3.69 -15.58
CA PRO A 180 16.29 2.95 -15.53
C PRO A 180 16.21 1.49 -16.05
N MET A 181 15.02 0.95 -16.32
CA MET A 181 14.84 -0.41 -16.81
C MET A 181 15.14 -0.49 -18.31
N VAL A 182 16.39 -0.81 -18.66
CA VAL A 182 16.86 -0.89 -20.06
C VAL A 182 16.44 -2.18 -20.77
N SER A 183 16.60 -2.21 -22.10
CA SER A 183 16.45 -3.42 -22.91
C SER A 183 17.61 -4.37 -22.69
N PHE A 184 17.34 -5.59 -22.22
CA PHE A 184 18.39 -6.58 -21.98
C PHE A 184 18.88 -7.28 -23.26
N LEU A 185 18.07 -7.29 -24.33
CA LEU A 185 18.56 -7.69 -25.65
C LEU A 185 19.67 -6.75 -26.13
N LYS A 186 19.47 -5.43 -25.96
CA LYS A 186 20.50 -4.43 -26.31
C LYS A 186 21.71 -4.48 -25.37
N GLN A 187 21.56 -5.05 -24.17
CA GLN A 187 22.66 -5.30 -23.23
C GLN A 187 23.36 -6.65 -23.46
N GLY A 188 23.00 -7.37 -24.53
CA GLY A 188 23.70 -8.60 -24.95
C GLY A 188 23.11 -9.91 -24.44
N LEU A 189 21.99 -9.89 -23.70
CA LEU A 189 21.27 -11.13 -23.37
C LEU A 189 20.58 -11.69 -24.62
N LYS A 190 20.57 -13.01 -24.74
CA LYS A 190 19.80 -13.73 -25.77
C LYS A 190 18.39 -14.01 -25.26
N GLU A 191 17.45 -14.28 -26.16
CA GLU A 191 16.08 -14.64 -25.76
C GLU A 191 16.02 -15.82 -24.79
N LYS A 192 16.88 -16.82 -24.98
CA LYS A 192 16.99 -17.95 -24.04
C LYS A 192 17.39 -17.51 -22.63
N ASP A 193 18.26 -16.52 -22.52
CA ASP A 193 18.70 -15.98 -21.22
C ASP A 193 17.54 -15.24 -20.54
N ILE A 194 16.73 -14.53 -21.34
CA ILE A 194 15.50 -13.89 -20.87
C ILE A 194 14.47 -14.94 -20.42
N ASP A 195 14.30 -16.03 -21.16
CA ASP A 195 13.40 -17.13 -20.79
C ASP A 195 13.81 -17.79 -19.46
N ASP A 196 15.12 -17.96 -19.25
CA ASP A 196 15.70 -18.43 -17.99
C ASP A 196 15.40 -17.47 -16.83
N ILE A 197 15.57 -16.15 -17.03
CA ILE A 197 15.24 -15.11 -16.04
C ILE A 197 13.74 -15.10 -15.71
N VAL A 198 12.86 -15.17 -16.72
CA VAL A 198 11.41 -15.24 -16.51
C VAL A 198 11.04 -16.46 -15.67
N SER A 199 11.66 -17.61 -15.96
CA SER A 199 11.46 -18.84 -15.18
C SER A 199 11.93 -18.69 -13.73
N PHE A 200 13.00 -17.94 -13.49
CA PHE A 200 13.45 -17.60 -12.13
C PHE A 200 12.47 -16.65 -11.42
N ILE A 201 12.00 -15.59 -12.07
CA ILE A 201 11.00 -14.67 -11.48
C ILE A 201 9.74 -15.44 -11.06
N ARG A 202 9.29 -16.40 -11.87
CA ARG A 202 8.16 -17.29 -11.53
C ARG A 202 8.43 -18.22 -10.37
N SER A 203 9.68 -18.50 -10.04
CA SER A 203 9.99 -19.30 -8.85
C SER A 203 9.56 -18.61 -7.55
N PHE A 204 9.42 -17.27 -7.54
CA PHE A 204 8.90 -16.53 -6.39
C PHE A 204 7.44 -16.89 -6.05
N GLU A 205 6.64 -17.40 -6.99
CA GLU A 205 5.28 -17.88 -6.74
C GLU A 205 5.25 -19.17 -5.90
N LYS A 206 6.30 -20.00 -6.04
CA LYS A 206 6.42 -21.31 -5.36
C LYS A 206 7.07 -21.20 -3.99
N SER A 207 7.85 -20.14 -3.80
CA SER A 207 8.39 -19.75 -2.50
C SER A 207 7.82 -18.38 -2.14
N PRO A 208 6.50 -18.25 -1.92
CA PRO A 208 5.96 -17.03 -1.36
C PRO A 208 6.53 -16.98 0.05
N ARG A 209 7.68 -16.31 0.22
CA ARG A 209 8.25 -16.08 1.53
C ARG A 209 7.15 -15.37 2.28
N SER A 210 6.64 -16.07 3.29
CA SER A 210 5.42 -15.77 4.01
C SER A 210 5.13 -14.26 4.06
N MET A 211 4.38 -13.76 3.06
CA MET A 211 3.58 -12.54 3.23
C MET A 211 2.32 -12.89 4.02
N HIS A 212 2.16 -14.16 4.41
CA HIS A 212 1.54 -14.58 5.66
C HIS A 212 2.50 -14.41 6.86
N ALA A 213 3.36 -13.40 6.86
CA ALA A 213 3.63 -12.74 8.13
C ALA A 213 2.26 -12.22 8.55
N GLY A 214 1.52 -13.08 9.26
CA GLY A 214 0.13 -12.89 9.56
C GLY A 214 -0.02 -11.44 9.95
N VAL A 215 -0.91 -10.73 9.24
CA VAL A 215 -1.49 -9.51 9.76
C VAL A 215 -1.70 -9.80 11.24
N LEU A 216 -1.00 -9.10 12.13
CA LEU A 216 -1.02 -9.45 13.54
C LEU A 216 -2.49 -9.53 13.95
N GLU A 217 -2.95 -10.75 14.21
CA GLU A 217 -4.32 -11.10 14.64
C GLU A 217 -4.44 -10.66 16.09
N THR A 218 -4.21 -9.37 16.34
CA THR A 218 -4.64 -8.72 17.56
C THR A 218 -5.95 -8.04 17.22
N GLU A 219 -7.03 -8.51 17.82
CA GLU A 219 -8.36 -7.91 17.68
C GLU A 219 -8.40 -6.50 18.27
N GLN A 220 -7.47 -6.17 19.17
CA GLN A 220 -7.47 -4.92 19.92
C GLN A 220 -6.80 -3.77 19.16
N ALA A 221 -7.60 -2.76 18.80
CA ALA A 221 -7.14 -1.51 18.19
C ALA A 221 -6.37 -0.60 19.15
N VAL A 222 -6.53 -0.83 20.45
CA VAL A 222 -6.03 0.02 21.54
C VAL A 222 -5.38 -0.89 22.58
N LEU A 223 -4.22 -0.50 23.07
CA LEU A 223 -3.60 -1.07 24.27
C LEU A 223 -4.12 -0.29 25.47
N THR A 224 -4.56 -0.99 26.51
CA THR A 224 -5.12 -0.38 27.73
C THR A 224 -4.50 -0.99 28.97
N MET A 225 -4.25 -0.19 30.01
CA MET A 225 -3.74 -0.64 31.30
C MET A 225 -4.31 0.21 32.43
N ASP A 226 -4.66 -0.43 33.55
CA ASP A 226 -5.09 0.28 34.74
C ASP A 226 -3.87 0.72 35.56
N SER A 227 -3.90 1.93 36.11
CA SER A 227 -2.86 2.42 37.02
C SER A 227 -3.35 2.29 38.47
N PRO A 228 -2.51 1.83 39.41
CA PRO A 228 -2.85 1.81 40.83
C PRO A 228 -2.74 3.19 41.50
N TYR A 229 -2.22 4.20 40.77
CA TYR A 229 -1.98 5.55 41.27
C TYR A 229 -3.11 6.52 40.90
N ASP A 230 -3.11 7.69 41.55
CA ASP A 230 -3.93 8.82 41.12
C ASP A 230 -3.47 9.40 39.78
N LEU A 231 -4.35 10.16 39.12
CA LEU A 231 -4.14 10.67 37.77
C LEU A 231 -2.83 11.45 37.62
N LYS A 232 -2.53 12.33 38.57
CA LYS A 232 -1.35 13.19 38.52
C LYS A 232 -0.07 12.35 38.63
N THR A 233 -0.05 11.41 39.58
CA THR A 233 1.07 10.49 39.77
C THR A 233 1.26 9.62 38.53
N THR A 234 0.19 9.05 37.95
CA THR A 234 0.27 8.27 36.71
C THR A 234 0.84 9.08 35.55
N ILE A 235 0.42 10.34 35.37
CA ILE A 235 0.92 11.21 34.30
C ILE A 235 2.44 11.42 34.44
N GLU A 236 2.93 11.73 35.65
CA GLU A 236 4.37 11.92 35.88
C GLU A 236 5.15 10.62 35.66
N ASN A 237 4.62 9.49 36.13
CA ASN A 237 5.23 8.18 35.91
C ASN A 237 5.34 7.85 34.42
N VAL A 238 4.31 8.15 33.60
CA VAL A 238 4.36 7.95 32.14
C VAL A 238 5.46 8.81 31.50
N LYS A 239 5.63 10.07 31.91
CA LYS A 239 6.68 10.95 31.37
C LYS A 239 8.07 10.43 31.72
N GLN A 240 8.26 9.96 32.95
CA GLN A 240 9.52 9.39 33.41
C GLN A 240 9.82 8.08 32.69
N ALA A 241 8.86 7.15 32.65
CA ALA A 241 8.99 5.87 31.97
C ALA A 241 9.27 6.02 30.47
N ALA A 242 8.64 7.00 29.80
CA ALA A 242 8.98 7.33 28.40
C ALA A 242 10.46 7.70 28.26
N SER A 243 10.98 8.53 29.18
CA SER A 243 12.39 8.93 29.21
C SER A 243 13.33 7.76 29.49
N SER A 244 13.01 6.90 30.47
CA SER A 244 13.75 5.66 30.78
C SER A 244 13.83 4.70 29.58
N ASN A 245 12.80 4.71 28.72
CA ASN A 245 12.71 3.88 27.52
C ASN A 245 13.29 4.56 26.27
N ASN A 246 14.13 5.58 26.41
CA ASN A 246 14.78 6.34 25.33
C ASN A 246 13.79 7.10 24.40
N PHE A 247 12.68 7.59 24.95
CA PHE A 247 11.82 8.56 24.28
C PHE A 247 11.98 9.93 24.92
N ILE A 248 11.86 10.97 24.10
CA ILE A 248 11.85 12.35 24.58
C ILE A 248 10.40 12.74 24.81
N PHE A 249 10.07 13.16 26.04
CA PHE A 249 8.81 13.84 26.33
C PHE A 249 8.70 15.13 25.52
N ILE A 250 7.57 15.33 24.84
CA ILE A 250 7.31 16.49 24.01
C ILE A 250 6.39 17.47 24.73
N ARG A 251 5.20 16.99 25.12
CA ARG A 251 4.21 17.81 25.81
C ARG A 251 3.15 16.96 26.49
N GLU A 252 2.45 17.57 27.43
CA GLU A 252 1.22 17.09 28.02
C GLU A 252 0.13 18.13 27.75
N GLN A 253 -1.11 17.67 27.53
CA GLN A 253 -2.27 18.54 27.41
C GLN A 253 -3.55 17.81 27.83
N PRO A 254 -4.59 18.51 28.28
CA PRO A 254 -5.93 17.94 28.38
C PRO A 254 -6.41 17.38 27.03
N LEU A 255 -7.21 16.32 27.07
CA LEU A 255 -7.73 15.66 25.87
C LEU A 255 -8.58 16.61 25.01
N ASN A 256 -9.33 17.51 25.65
CA ASN A 256 -10.17 18.51 25.02
C ASN A 256 -9.50 19.88 24.88
N HIS A 257 -8.16 19.96 25.01
CA HIS A 257 -7.42 21.18 24.79
C HIS A 257 -7.65 21.72 23.37
N GLY A 258 -8.03 22.99 23.26
CA GLY A 258 -8.38 23.63 21.98
C GLY A 258 -9.79 23.27 21.45
N LEU A 259 -10.51 22.35 22.10
CA LEU A 259 -11.91 22.04 21.82
C LEU A 259 -12.87 22.72 22.79
N THR A 260 -12.34 23.29 23.88
CA THR A 260 -13.08 24.01 24.92
C THR A 260 -12.40 25.36 25.21
N PRO A 261 -13.12 26.34 25.77
CA PRO A 261 -12.51 27.59 26.23
C PRO A 261 -11.40 27.30 27.24
N THR A 262 -10.31 28.06 27.16
CA THR A 262 -9.18 27.94 28.09
C THR A 262 -9.64 28.06 29.55
N GLY A 263 -9.25 27.10 30.37
CA GLY A 263 -9.65 26.98 31.77
C GLY A 263 -10.93 26.16 32.00
N GLN A 264 -11.58 25.67 30.94
CA GLN A 264 -12.75 24.77 30.99
C GLN A 264 -12.44 23.37 30.45
N GLU A 265 -11.16 23.05 30.25
CA GLU A 265 -10.75 21.71 29.90
C GLU A 265 -11.12 20.69 30.98
N ASP A 266 -11.28 19.42 30.59
CA ASP A 266 -11.57 18.34 31.53
C ASP A 266 -10.25 17.93 32.23
N PRO A 267 -10.11 18.15 33.56
CA PRO A 267 -8.88 17.84 34.27
C PRO A 267 -8.67 16.33 34.45
N HIS A 268 -9.65 15.49 34.13
CA HIS A 268 -9.58 14.04 34.33
C HIS A 268 -9.05 13.29 33.10
N GLN A 269 -8.72 13.97 32.01
CA GLN A 269 -8.34 13.33 30.75
C GLN A 269 -7.15 14.04 30.09
N HIS A 270 -5.99 13.39 30.06
CA HIS A 270 -4.73 14.00 29.58
C HIS A 270 -4.07 13.15 28.49
N ILE A 271 -3.42 13.80 27.53
CA ILE A 271 -2.57 13.17 26.52
C ILE A 271 -1.12 13.53 26.78
N ILE A 272 -0.28 12.51 26.90
CA ILE A 272 1.18 12.64 26.97
C ILE A 272 1.75 12.30 25.61
N TYR A 273 2.43 13.27 25.00
CA TYR A 273 3.12 13.11 23.72
C TYR A 273 4.62 12.94 23.94
N PHE A 274 5.21 11.97 23.25
CA PHE A 274 6.63 11.66 23.32
C PHE A 274 7.13 11.06 22.01
N CYS A 275 8.45 10.97 21.82
CA CYS A 275 9.01 10.47 20.57
C CYS A 275 10.41 9.86 20.73
N ASN A 276 10.66 8.77 19.99
CA ASN A 276 12.00 8.31 19.68
C ASN A 276 12.31 8.69 18.23
N PHE A 277 13.17 9.69 18.03
CA PHE A 277 13.44 10.24 16.70
C PHE A 277 14.09 9.24 15.74
N SER A 278 14.89 8.30 16.24
CA SER A 278 15.53 7.27 15.42
C SER A 278 14.49 6.32 14.81
N MET A 279 13.62 5.76 15.66
CA MET A 279 12.54 4.88 15.23
C MET A 279 11.51 5.63 14.37
N LEU A 280 11.21 6.88 14.71
CA LEU A 280 10.38 7.77 13.89
C LEU A 280 10.92 7.88 12.47
N ASN A 281 12.20 8.24 12.32
CA ASN A 281 12.82 8.42 11.02
C ASN A 281 12.83 7.11 10.22
N ALA A 282 13.10 5.98 10.88
CA ALA A 282 13.02 4.66 10.26
C ALA A 282 11.60 4.33 9.76
N ALA A 283 10.57 4.61 10.56
CA ALA A 283 9.18 4.35 10.20
C ALA A 283 8.70 5.25 9.04
N LEU A 284 9.01 6.55 9.06
CA LEU A 284 8.68 7.47 7.98
C LEU A 284 9.40 7.14 6.67
N ALA A 285 10.64 6.63 6.74
CA ALA A 285 11.37 6.16 5.57
C ALA A 285 10.75 4.91 4.94
N THR A 286 10.16 4.03 5.76
CA THR A 286 9.46 2.83 5.29
C THR A 286 8.08 3.18 4.71
N ASP A 287 7.27 3.92 5.46
CA ASP A 287 5.95 4.36 5.04
C ASP A 287 5.62 5.71 5.65
N PRO A 288 5.54 6.77 4.83
CA PRO A 288 5.36 8.08 5.39
C PRO A 288 3.92 8.33 5.86
N ARG A 289 2.96 7.45 5.56
CA ARG A 289 1.60 7.50 6.13
C ARG A 289 1.59 7.23 7.63
N VAL A 290 2.67 6.67 8.19
CA VAL A 290 2.87 6.57 9.64
C VAL A 290 2.74 7.95 10.31
N GLY A 291 3.03 9.04 9.58
CA GLY A 291 2.82 10.42 10.03
C GLY A 291 1.43 10.73 10.60
N LEU A 292 0.40 10.01 10.18
CA LEU A 292 -0.98 10.15 10.68
C LEU A 292 -1.14 9.76 12.17
N PHE A 293 -0.17 9.04 12.72
CA PHE A 293 -0.19 8.52 14.10
C PHE A 293 0.93 9.11 14.95
N LEU A 294 1.59 10.17 14.47
CA LEU A 294 2.69 10.83 15.17
C LEU A 294 2.25 12.13 15.86
N PRO A 295 2.97 12.56 16.92
CA PRO A 295 3.99 11.78 17.64
C PRO A 295 3.36 10.65 18.47
N CYS A 296 4.19 9.83 19.12
CA CYS A 296 3.68 8.77 20.00
C CYS A 296 2.86 9.39 21.13
N ARG A 297 1.80 8.69 21.56
CA ARG A 297 0.88 9.21 22.58
C ARG A 297 0.42 8.13 23.54
N ILE A 298 0.31 8.48 24.82
CA ILE A 298 -0.47 7.74 25.82
C ILE A 298 -1.51 8.70 26.38
N THR A 299 -2.77 8.27 26.39
CA THR A 299 -3.87 9.02 27.00
C THR A 299 -4.16 8.43 28.36
N VAL A 300 -4.21 9.26 29.40
CA VAL A 300 -4.52 8.87 30.78
C VAL A 300 -5.85 9.49 31.15
N VAL A 301 -6.78 8.64 31.60
CA VAL A 301 -8.15 9.03 31.93
C VAL A 301 -8.49 8.53 33.31
N GLU A 302 -9.07 9.39 34.14
CA GLU A 302 -9.68 9.04 35.41
C GLU A 302 -11.21 8.97 35.26
N GLN A 303 -11.81 7.82 35.58
CA GLN A 303 -13.25 7.63 35.62
C GLN A 303 -13.65 6.80 36.82
N ASN A 304 -14.62 7.27 37.61
CA ASN A 304 -15.11 6.60 38.81
C ASN A 304 -14.00 6.24 39.82
N GLY A 305 -13.02 7.13 40.00
CA GLY A 305 -11.86 6.93 40.88
C GLY A 305 -10.87 5.87 40.40
N LYS A 306 -10.95 5.44 39.14
CA LYS A 306 -9.99 4.53 38.50
C LYS A 306 -9.24 5.26 37.40
N VAL A 307 -7.92 5.11 37.38
CA VAL A 307 -7.05 5.70 36.36
C VAL A 307 -6.66 4.64 35.34
N LYS A 308 -6.80 4.97 34.06
CA LYS A 308 -6.51 4.07 32.94
C LYS A 308 -5.63 4.76 31.91
N MET A 309 -4.60 4.07 31.45
CA MET A 309 -3.72 4.44 30.36
C MET A 309 -4.17 3.76 29.07
N MET A 310 -4.17 4.49 27.95
CA MET A 310 -4.62 4.02 26.65
C MET A 310 -3.73 4.52 25.52
N THR A 311 -3.40 3.67 24.56
CA THR A 311 -2.70 4.06 23.32
C THR A 311 -3.12 3.23 22.13
N VAL A 312 -2.89 3.73 20.91
CA VAL A 312 -3.12 2.95 19.69
C VAL A 312 -2.19 1.74 19.68
N ASN A 313 -2.70 0.59 19.25
CA ASN A 313 -1.86 -0.60 19.08
C ASN A 313 -1.09 -0.51 17.74
N PRO A 314 0.25 -0.32 17.75
CA PRO A 314 1.02 -0.19 16.51
C PRO A 314 0.90 -1.41 15.59
N LYS A 315 0.66 -2.61 16.14
CA LYS A 315 0.43 -3.84 15.37
C LYS A 315 -0.75 -3.75 14.40
N ARG A 316 -1.69 -2.83 14.62
CA ARG A 316 -2.80 -2.56 13.71
C ARG A 316 -2.44 -1.60 12.58
N LEU A 317 -1.37 -0.81 12.72
CA LEU A 317 -0.96 0.17 11.72
C LEU A 317 -0.46 -0.51 10.44
N SER A 318 0.34 -1.58 10.53
CA SER A 318 0.81 -2.30 9.34
C SER A 318 -0.35 -2.89 8.51
N LYS A 319 -1.44 -3.31 9.18
CA LYS A 319 -2.70 -3.72 8.54
C LYS A 319 -3.39 -2.55 7.84
N ILE A 320 -3.57 -1.43 8.54
CA ILE A 320 -4.20 -0.21 7.98
C ILE A 320 -3.45 0.26 6.73
N PHE A 321 -2.12 0.18 6.76
CA PHE A 321 -1.28 0.62 5.66
C PHE A 321 -1.02 -0.45 4.59
N ASN A 322 -1.41 -1.70 4.84
CA ASN A 322 -1.11 -2.84 3.96
C ASN A 322 0.39 -2.90 3.62
N ASN A 323 1.25 -2.72 4.61
CA ASN A 323 2.70 -2.69 4.44
C ASN A 323 3.40 -3.57 5.49
N ALA A 324 3.81 -4.77 5.09
CA ALA A 324 4.47 -5.73 5.97
C ALA A 324 5.90 -5.32 6.35
N GLU A 325 6.55 -4.41 5.63
CA GLU A 325 7.87 -3.88 6.01
C GLU A 325 7.80 -3.08 7.32
N LEU A 326 6.60 -2.63 7.73
CA LEU A 326 6.39 -1.99 9.01
C LEU A 326 6.25 -2.99 10.17
N ASN A 327 6.05 -4.28 9.93
CA ASN A 327 5.69 -5.24 10.98
C ASN A 327 6.71 -5.25 12.13
N THR A 328 8.01 -5.28 11.82
CA THR A 328 9.07 -5.25 12.84
C THR A 328 9.02 -3.97 13.67
N LEU A 329 8.89 -2.80 13.03
CA LEU A 329 8.81 -1.51 13.72
C LEU A 329 7.52 -1.39 14.56
N CYS A 330 6.40 -1.92 14.06
CA CYS A 330 5.15 -2.00 14.78
C CYS A 330 5.27 -2.92 16.00
N ASP A 331 5.93 -4.09 15.89
CA ASP A 331 6.17 -4.98 17.01
C ASP A 331 7.08 -4.34 18.07
N GLU A 332 8.16 -3.67 17.65
CA GLU A 332 9.07 -2.93 18.54
C GLU A 332 8.36 -1.78 19.27
N MET A 333 7.65 -0.92 18.56
CA MET A 333 6.89 0.18 19.17
C MET A 333 5.82 -0.34 20.14
N THR A 334 5.19 -1.49 19.85
CA THR A 334 4.22 -2.11 20.75
C THR A 334 4.87 -2.53 22.06
N LYS A 335 6.07 -3.13 22.00
CA LYS A 335 6.85 -3.49 23.19
C LYS A 335 7.21 -2.25 23.99
N HIS A 336 7.62 -1.16 23.34
CA HIS A 336 7.93 0.10 24.02
C HIS A 336 6.70 0.71 24.70
N TYR A 337 5.53 0.73 24.05
CA TYR A 337 4.31 1.20 24.69
C TYR A 337 3.95 0.38 25.93
N LEU A 338 4.02 -0.95 25.83
CA LEU A 338 3.75 -1.83 26.96
C LEU A 338 4.75 -1.61 28.09
N ALA A 339 6.06 -1.55 27.80
CA ALA A 339 7.09 -1.31 28.79
C ALA A 339 6.90 0.03 29.52
N ILE A 340 6.59 1.12 28.79
CA ILE A 340 6.31 2.43 29.38
C ILE A 340 5.06 2.39 30.27
N MET A 341 4.00 1.73 29.81
CA MET A 341 2.75 1.63 30.58
C MET A 341 2.94 0.74 31.82
N GLU A 342 3.67 -0.37 31.72
CA GLU A 342 4.00 -1.27 32.83
C GLU A 342 4.86 -0.56 33.87
N GLU A 343 5.95 0.09 33.46
CA GLU A 343 6.82 0.88 34.34
C GLU A 343 6.04 2.01 35.03
N ALA A 344 5.11 2.66 34.33
CA ALA A 344 4.30 3.72 34.92
C ALA A 344 3.23 3.22 35.93
N ALA A 345 2.93 1.91 35.92
CA ALA A 345 1.93 1.28 36.77
C ALA A 345 2.54 0.52 37.97
N ILE A 346 3.86 0.55 38.16
CA ILE A 346 4.58 -0.18 39.22
C ILE A 346 5.13 0.77 40.28
#